data_AF-A0AAE3CK59-F1
#
_entry.id   AF-A0AAE3CK59-F1
#
_cell.length_a   1.000
_cell.length_b   1.000
_cell.length_c   1.000
_cell.angle_alpha   90.00
_cell.angle_beta   90.00
_cell.angle_gamma   90.00
#
_symmetry.space_group_name_H-M   'P 1'
#
loop_
_entity.id
_entity.type
_entity.pdbx_description
1 polymer ?
#
loop_
_entity_poly.entity_id
_entity_poly.type
_entity_poly.pdbx_seq_one_letter_code
_entity_poly.pdbx_strand_id
1 'polypeptide(L)' 'MNVQERIQQLQSRRHRLLDRRAERGAPVASLDLELNVVRSELIALYEIQRERRIALRLAS' A
#
# COMPACT_ATOMS: atom_id res chain seq x y z
N MET A 1 14.75 5.69 -1.85
CA MET A 1 13.46 5.70 -1.15
C MET A 1 13.42 4.50 -0.21
N ASN A 2 13.24 4.73 1.09
CA ASN A 2 13.11 3.70 2.11
C ASN A 2 11.73 3.01 1.99
N VAL A 3 11.65 1.73 2.37
CA VAL A 3 10.40 0.97 2.49
C VAL A 3 9.35 1.74 3.29
N GLN A 4 9.74 2.43 4.36
CA GLN A 4 8.82 3.24 5.17
C GLN A 4 8.24 4.43 4.39
N GLU A 5 9.07 5.14 3.61
CA GLU A 5 8.62 6.24 2.76
C GLU A 5 7.65 5.73 1.67
N ARG A 6 7.94 4.55 1.09
CA ARG A 6 7.07 3.93 0.10
C ARG A 6 5.72 3.54 0.69
N ILE A 7 5.69 2.97 1.89
CA ILE A 7 4.45 2.66 2.60
C ILE A 7 3.61 3.92 2.82
N GLN A 8 4.23 5.02 3.27
CA GLN A 8 3.52 6.29 3.47
C GLN A 8 2.94 6.86 2.16
N GLN A 9 3.70 6.78 1.06
CA GLN A 9 3.21 7.20 -0.26
C GLN A 9 2.01 6.36 -0.72
N LEU A 10 2.08 5.04 -0.55
CA LEU A 10 1.00 4.14 -0.93
C LEU A 10 -0.25 4.33 -0.07
N GLN A 11 -0.09 4.57 1.24
CA GLN A 11 -1.19 4.92 2.12
C GLN A 11 -1.84 6.25 1.70
N SER A 12 -1.05 7.26 1.36
CA SER A 12 -1.55 8.54 0.86
C SER A 12 -2.30 8.38 -0.47
N ARG A 13 -1.74 7.58 -1.38
CA ARG A 13 -2.39 7.25 -2.67
C ARG A 13 -3.71 6.51 -2.45
N ARG A 14 -3.75 5.55 -1.53
CA ARG A 14 -4.97 4.81 -1.19
C ARG A 14 -6.08 5.75 -0.71
N HIS A 15 -5.77 6.70 0.17
CA HIS A 15 -6.76 7.68 0.63
C HIS A 15 -7.33 8.49 -0.54
N ARG A 16 -6.46 9.06 -1.39
CA ARG A 16 -6.90 9.82 -2.56
C ARG A 16 -7.76 9.01 -3.53
N LEU A 17 -7.45 7.72 -3.73
CA LEU A 17 -8.26 6.84 -4.57
C LEU A 17 -9.63 6.55 -3.96
N LEU A 18 -9.71 6.36 -2.64
CA LEU A 18 -10.97 6.17 -1.93
C LEU A 18 -11.83 7.43 -1.97
N ASP A 19 -11.23 8.61 -1.80
CA ASP A 19 -11.92 9.90 -1.90
C ASP A 19 -12.51 10.08 -3.30
N ARG A 20 -11.70 9.86 -4.35
CA ARG A 20 -12.17 9.91 -5.74
C ARG A 20 -13.27 8.89 -6.05
N ARG A 21 -13.22 7.71 -5.42
CA ARG A 21 -14.25 6.67 -5.59
C ARG A 21 -15.59 7.07 -4.97
N ALA A 22 -15.56 7.92 -3.94
CA ALA A 22 -16.78 8.44 -3.30
C ALA A 22 -17.46 9.54 -4.13
N GLU A 23 -16.79 10.10 -5.14
CA GLU A 23 -17.35 11.12 -6.03
C GLU A 23 -18.43 10.55 -6.95
N ARG A 24 -19.48 11.34 -7.22
CA ARG A 24 -20.54 10.96 -8.15
C ARG A 24 -19.98 10.91 -9.58
N GLY A 25 -20.23 9.81 -10.29
CA GLY A 25 -19.75 9.61 -11.67
C GLY A 25 -18.29 9.15 -11.77
N ALA A 26 -17.66 8.81 -10.64
CA ALA A 26 -16.32 8.26 -10.64
C ALA A 26 -16.20 6.97 -11.48
N PRO A 27 -15.07 6.75 -12.17
CA PRO A 27 -14.82 5.51 -12.90
C PRO A 27 -14.47 4.38 -11.92
N VAL A 28 -15.50 3.86 -11.23
CA VAL A 28 -15.35 2.93 -10.09
C VAL A 28 -14.48 1.72 -10.44
N ALA A 29 -14.68 1.08 -11.60
CA ALA A 29 -13.91 -0.10 -12.00
C ALA A 29 -12.40 0.21 -12.12
N SER A 30 -12.03 1.35 -12.72
CA SER A 30 -10.63 1.76 -12.84
C SER A 30 -10.02 2.09 -11.48
N LEU A 31 -10.78 2.75 -10.61
CA LEU A 31 -10.33 3.07 -9.25
C LEU A 31 -10.16 1.81 -8.39
N ASP A 32 -11.04 0.82 -8.54
CA ASP A 32 -10.94 -0.46 -7.84
C ASP A 32 -9.70 -1.25 -8.30
N LEU A 33 -9.37 -1.22 -9.59
CA LEU A 33 -8.11 -1.79 -10.10
C LEU A 33 -6.89 -1.11 -9.47
N GLU A 34 -6.85 0.23 -9.43
CA GLU A 34 -5.76 0.96 -8.80
C GLU A 34 -5.65 0.67 -7.29
N LEU A 35 -6.78 0.59 -6.59
CA LEU A 35 -6.83 0.23 -5.17
C LEU A 35 -6.30 -1.18 -4.92
N ASN A 36 -6.58 -2.13 -5.81
CA ASN A 36 -6.04 -3.50 -5.72
C ASN A 36 -4.53 -3.53 -5.90
N VAL A 37 -3.99 -2.74 -6.83
CA VAL A 37 -2.53 -2.61 -7.03
C VAL A 37 -1.89 -2.03 -5.76
N VAL A 38 -2.43 -0.92 -5.23
CA VAL A 38 -1.90 -0.28 -4.01
C VAL A 38 -1.98 -1.23 -2.81
N ARG A 39 -3.07 -1.99 -2.66
CA ARG A 39 -3.22 -3.00 -1.61
C ARG A 39 -2.17 -4.10 -1.72
N SER A 40 -1.97 -4.64 -2.92
CA SER A 40 -1.01 -5.72 -3.16
C SER A 40 0.42 -5.27 -2.86
N GLU A 41 0.77 -4.04 -3.27
CA GLU A 41 2.09 -3.47 -2.98
C GLU A 41 2.31 -3.23 -1.48
N LEU A 42 1.29 -2.72 -0.76
CA LEU A 42 1.36 -2.56 0.69
C LEU A 42 1.58 -3.90 1.41
N ILE A 43 0.88 -4.96 0.99
CA ILE A 43 1.03 -6.30 1.57
C ILE A 43 2.48 -6.77 1.41
N ALA A 44 3.02 -6.72 0.18
CA ALA A 44 4.39 -7.15 -0.09
C ALA A 44 5.43 -6.37 0.74
N LEU A 45 5.26 -5.05 0.91
CA LEU A 45 6.17 -4.24 1.72
C LEU A 45 6.09 -4.58 3.21
N TYR A 46 4.90 -4.86 3.74
CA TYR A 46 4.74 -5.30 5.12
C TYR A 46 5.35 -6.69 5.36
N GLU A 47 5.24 -7.60 4.41
CA GLU A 47 5.88 -8.92 4.46
C GLU A 47 7.41 -8.78 4.51
N ILE A 48 7.99 -7.95 3.64
CA ILE A 48 9.44 -7.66 3.65
C ILE A 48 9.88 -7.08 5.00
N GLN A 49 9.12 -6.13 5.58
CA GLN A 49 9.45 -5.59 6.91
C GLN A 49 9.36 -6.65 8.01
N ARG A 50 8.37 -7.54 7.94
CA ARG A 50 8.18 -8.64 8.88
C ARG A 50 9.35 -9.63 8.81
N GLU A 51 9.74 -10.05 7.62
CA GLU A 51 10.87 -10.97 7.40
C GLU A 51 12.19 -10.39 7.90
N ARG A 52 12.47 -9.12 7.57
CA ARG A 52 13.66 -8.42 8.09
C ARG A 52 13.69 -8.39 9.62
N ARG A 53 12.54 -8.12 10.26
CA ARG A 53 12.44 -8.12 11.73
C ARG A 53 12.67 -9.50 12.32
N ILE A 54 12.18 -10.56 11.68
CA ILE A 54 12.41 -11.94 12.10
C ILE A 54 13.90 -12.28 11.98
N ALA A 55 14.52 -11.99 10.83
CA ALA A 55 15.93 -12.25 10.60
C ALA A 55 16.84 -11.55 11.64
N LEU A 56 16.54 -10.28 11.97
CA LEU A 56 17.27 -9.53 13.00
C LEU A 56 17.15 -10.17 14.39
N ARG A 57 16.00 -10.73 14.75
CA ARG A 57 15.78 -11.41 16.04
C ARG A 57 16.46 -12.78 16.12
N LEU A 58 16.63 -13.46 14.99
CA LEU A 58 17.32 -14.76 14.95
C LEU A 58 18.85 -14.60 14.93
N ALA A 59 19.33 -13.43 14.51
CA ALA A 59 20.75 -13.09 14.50
C ALA A 59 21.26 -12.47 15.83
N SER A 60 20.36 -12.21 16.78
CA SER A 60 20.64 -11.67 18.13
C SER A 60 20.56 -12.76 19.19
#